data_AF-A0A662A415-F1
#
_entry.id   AF-A0A662A415-F1
#
_cell.length_a   1.000
_cell.length_b   1.000
_cell.length_c   1.000
_cell.angle_alpha   90.00
_cell.angle_beta   90.00
_cell.angle_gamma   90.00
#
_symmetry.space_group_name_H-M   'P 1'
#
loop_
_entity.id
_entity.type
_entity.pdbx_description
1 polymer ?
#
loop_
_entity_poly.entity_id
_entity_poly.type
_entity_poly.pdbx_seq_one_letter_code
_entity_poly.pdbx_strand_id
1 'polypeptide(L)'
;EEKDFFYDIHDAEWDCNTKINDAFTINKINQDVVLYQPIEYFDLIYFDAFAPEKQPELWSVEIFDKLYKHLNNNGILTTYSAKGVVKRALRKVGLKVKK
;
A
#
# COMPACT_ATOMS: atom_id res chain seq x y z
N GLU A 1 18.88 5.00 21.97
CA GLU A 1 19.08 4.01 20.88
C GLU A 1 17.85 4.02 20.00
N GLU A 2 17.89 4.77 18.90
CA GLU A 2 16.82 4.80 17.89
C GLU A 2 17.34 4.30 16.53
N LYS A 3 18.63 3.95 16.48
CA LYS A 3 19.35 3.65 15.24
C LYS A 3 19.13 2.23 14.73
N ASP A 4 18.89 1.24 15.59
CA ASP A 4 18.92 -0.17 15.15
C ASP A 4 17.74 -0.54 14.24
N PHE A 5 16.49 -0.23 14.63
CA PHE A 5 15.32 -0.60 13.81
C PHE A 5 15.29 0.05 12.43
N PHE A 6 15.80 1.27 12.30
CA PHE A 6 15.88 1.93 11.02
C PHE A 6 16.74 1.08 10.06
N TYR A 7 17.96 0.73 10.46
CA TYR A 7 18.83 -0.06 9.61
C TYR A 7 18.29 -1.47 9.39
N ASP A 8 17.75 -2.15 10.41
CA ASP A 8 17.19 -3.50 10.27
C ASP A 8 16.07 -3.57 9.20
N ILE A 9 15.19 -2.58 9.16
CA ILE A 9 14.13 -2.49 8.14
C ILE A 9 14.73 -2.29 6.73
N HIS A 10 15.70 -1.38 6.63
CA HIS A 10 16.32 -1.04 5.35
C HIS A 10 17.18 -2.21 4.81
N ASP A 11 17.83 -2.95 5.69
CA ASP A 11 18.74 -4.06 5.35
C ASP A 11 18.04 -5.42 5.25
N ALA A 12 16.77 -5.53 5.68
CA ALA A 12 15.97 -6.75 5.52
C ALA A 12 16.03 -7.30 4.07
N GLU A 13 15.98 -8.61 3.90
CA GLU A 13 16.03 -9.18 2.57
C GLU A 13 14.73 -8.93 1.79
N TRP A 14 14.82 -8.94 0.46
CA TRP A 14 13.66 -8.86 -0.42
C TRP A 14 12.98 -10.22 -0.55
N ASP A 15 11.67 -10.20 -0.79
CA ASP A 15 10.80 -11.32 -1.11
C ASP A 15 10.78 -12.43 -0.04
N CYS A 16 11.07 -12.06 1.22
CA CYS A 16 10.97 -12.94 2.37
C CYS A 16 10.50 -12.20 3.64
N ASN A 17 9.90 -12.96 4.57
CA ASN A 17 9.52 -12.44 5.88
C ASN A 17 10.76 -12.32 6.77
N THR A 18 11.12 -11.10 7.14
CA THR A 18 12.20 -10.80 8.08
C THR A 18 11.61 -10.30 9.39
N LYS A 19 11.89 -11.02 10.48
CA LYS A 19 11.49 -10.60 11.83
C LYS A 19 12.45 -9.49 12.30
N ILE A 20 11.91 -8.30 12.55
CA ILE A 20 12.66 -7.14 13.06
C ILE A 20 12.67 -7.16 14.60
N ASN A 21 11.54 -7.50 15.22
CA ASN A 21 11.43 -7.77 16.66
C ASN A 21 10.23 -8.67 16.97
N ASP A 22 9.91 -8.91 18.24
CA ASP A 22 8.81 -9.77 18.66
C ASP A 22 7.41 -9.33 18.20
N ALA A 23 7.22 -8.05 17.91
CA ALA A 23 5.94 -7.48 17.49
C ALA A 23 5.92 -7.01 16.02
N PHE A 24 7.04 -7.07 15.29
CA PHE A 24 7.15 -6.54 13.94
C PHE A 24 7.94 -7.47 13.01
N THR A 25 7.28 -7.88 11.92
CA THR A 25 7.87 -8.62 10.80
C THR A 25 7.58 -7.83 9.53
N ILE A 26 8.59 -7.72 8.66
CA ILE A 26 8.46 -7.04 7.37
C ILE A 26 8.67 -8.03 6.24
N ASN A 27 7.87 -7.91 5.19
CA ASN A 27 8.13 -8.51 3.89
C ASN A 27 8.32 -7.37 2.88
N LYS A 28 9.51 -7.24 2.32
CA LYS A 28 9.79 -6.24 1.28
C LYS A 28 9.65 -6.93 -0.07
N ILE A 29 8.75 -6.45 -0.92
CA ILE A 29 8.49 -7.06 -2.22
C ILE A 29 9.10 -6.17 -3.30
N ASN A 30 10.03 -6.72 -4.10
CA ASN A 30 10.68 -5.96 -5.18
C ASN A 30 9.97 -6.21 -6.52
N GLN A 31 8.78 -5.62 -6.68
CA GLN A 31 7.98 -5.80 -7.89
C GLN A 31 7.28 -4.50 -8.31
N ASP A 32 6.98 -4.43 -9.61
CA ASP A 32 6.09 -3.40 -10.14
C ASP A 32 4.67 -3.63 -9.59
N VAL A 33 4.15 -2.65 -8.87
CA VAL A 33 2.80 -2.70 -8.30
C VAL A 33 1.73 -2.89 -9.36
N VAL A 34 1.97 -2.53 -10.63
CA VAL A 34 1.03 -2.80 -11.73
C VAL A 34 0.90 -4.30 -11.98
N LEU A 35 2.03 -5.01 -11.98
CA LEU A 35 2.11 -6.45 -12.26
C LEU A 35 1.87 -7.33 -11.02
N TYR A 36 2.16 -6.79 -9.83
CA TYR A 36 1.99 -7.50 -8.57
C TYR A 36 0.54 -7.97 -8.36
N GLN A 37 0.40 -9.24 -8.00
CA GLN A 37 -0.88 -9.87 -7.63
C GLN A 37 -0.73 -10.38 -6.19
N PRO A 38 -1.25 -9.65 -5.20
CA PRO A 38 -1.21 -10.11 -3.82
C PRO A 38 -1.98 -11.43 -3.67
N ILE A 39 -1.52 -12.32 -2.81
CA ILE A 39 -2.26 -13.53 -2.43
C ILE A 39 -2.92 -13.31 -1.06
N GLU A 40 -2.32 -12.43 -0.26
CA GLU A 40 -2.74 -12.05 1.07
C GLU A 40 -3.83 -10.98 1.06
N TYR A 41 -4.50 -10.86 2.20
CA TYR A 41 -5.44 -9.78 2.48
C TYR A 41 -4.87 -8.85 3.55
N PHE A 42 -5.24 -7.57 3.47
CA PHE A 42 -4.71 -6.50 4.30
C PHE A 42 -5.82 -5.83 5.11
N ASP A 43 -5.55 -5.55 6.38
CA ASP A 43 -6.42 -4.73 7.22
C ASP A 43 -6.20 -3.23 6.97
N LEU A 44 -4.98 -2.85 6.58
CA LEU A 44 -4.59 -1.47 6.36
C LEU A 44 -3.62 -1.37 5.18
N ILE A 45 -3.92 -0.48 4.24
CA ILE A 45 -3.08 -0.13 3.11
C ILE A 45 -2.67 1.34 3.23
N TYR A 46 -1.38 1.58 3.37
CA TYR A 46 -0.77 2.89 3.20
C TYR A 46 -0.36 3.07 1.74
N PHE A 47 -1.15 3.83 0.98
CA PHE A 47 -0.89 4.05 -0.44
C PHE A 47 -0.09 5.34 -0.64
N ASP A 48 1.22 5.19 -0.84
CA ASP A 48 2.18 6.30 -0.94
C ASP A 48 3.04 6.19 -2.20
N ALA A 49 2.43 6.50 -3.34
CA ALA A 49 3.12 6.63 -4.62
C ALA A 49 3.49 8.11 -4.88
N PHE A 50 4.35 8.37 -5.88
CA PHE A 50 4.56 9.74 -6.35
C PHE A 50 3.25 10.38 -6.80
N ALA A 51 3.21 11.71 -6.78
CA ALA A 51 1.99 12.48 -7.03
C ALA A 51 1.24 12.03 -8.30
N PRO A 52 -0.10 12.11 -8.33
CA PRO A 52 -0.89 11.65 -9.48
C PRO A 52 -0.51 12.21 -10.85
N GLU A 53 0.12 13.40 -10.92
CA GLU A 53 0.59 13.98 -12.19
C GLU A 53 1.94 13.41 -12.64
N LYS A 54 2.69 12.78 -11.73
CA LYS A 54 3.99 12.17 -12.02
C LYS A 54 3.87 10.70 -12.40
N GLN A 55 2.95 9.98 -11.75
CA GLN A 55 2.71 8.55 -12.00
C GLN A 55 1.21 8.23 -12.08
N PRO A 56 0.46 8.82 -13.01
CA PRO A 56 -1.00 8.69 -13.10
C PRO A 56 -1.51 7.24 -13.16
N GLU A 57 -0.73 6.34 -13.74
CA GLU A 57 -1.01 4.91 -13.86
C GLU A 57 -1.24 4.24 -12.50
N LEU A 58 -0.52 4.68 -11.47
CA LEU A 58 -0.63 4.13 -10.10
C LEU A 58 -1.91 4.60 -9.39
N TRP A 59 -2.53 5.69 -9.86
CA TRP A 59 -3.74 6.27 -9.26
C TRP A 59 -5.01 5.92 -10.04
N SER A 60 -4.91 4.92 -10.91
CA SER A 60 -5.98 4.45 -11.76
C SER A 60 -7.03 3.66 -10.97
N VAL A 61 -8.21 3.50 -11.56
CA VAL A 61 -9.30 2.72 -10.95
C VAL A 61 -8.91 1.26 -10.85
N GLU A 62 -8.15 0.78 -11.83
CA GLU A 62 -7.65 -0.59 -11.96
C GLU A 62 -6.71 -0.95 -10.81
N ILE A 63 -5.78 -0.04 -10.44
CA ILE A 63 -4.92 -0.23 -9.27
C ILE A 63 -5.76 -0.23 -7.99
N PHE A 64 -6.66 0.72 -7.81
CA PHE A 64 -7.49 0.75 -6.60
C PHE A 64 -8.45 -0.42 -6.49
N ASP A 65 -8.95 -0.96 -7.60
CA ASP A 65 -9.83 -2.14 -7.61
C ASP A 65 -9.05 -3.37 -7.16
N LYS A 66 -7.81 -3.52 -7.65
CA LYS A 66 -6.90 -4.56 -7.17
C LYS A 66 -6.65 -4.46 -5.67
N LEU A 67 -6.33 -3.26 -5.16
CA LEU A 67 -6.11 -3.06 -3.72
C LEU A 67 -7.38 -3.32 -2.90
N TYR A 68 -8.53 -2.83 -3.37
CA TYR A 68 -9.82 -3.01 -2.72
C TYR A 68 -10.20 -4.49 -2.57
N LYS A 69 -9.95 -5.31 -3.60
CA LYS A 69 -10.21 -6.76 -3.56
C LYS A 69 -9.37 -7.52 -2.54
N HIS A 70 -8.22 -6.96 -2.15
CA HIS A 70 -7.32 -7.54 -1.15
C HIS A 70 -7.43 -6.83 0.21
N LEU A 71 -8.43 -5.96 0.40
CA LEU A 71 -8.75 -5.47 1.74
C LEU A 71 -9.68 -6.46 2.46
N ASN A 72 -9.39 -6.71 3.72
CA ASN A 72 -10.32 -7.41 4.61
C ASN A 72 -11.60 -6.61 4.83
N ASN A 73 -12.63 -7.27 5.36
CA ASN A 73 -13.83 -6.57 5.81
C ASN A 73 -13.46 -5.49 6.85
N ASN A 74 -13.96 -4.27 6.64
CA ASN A 74 -13.61 -3.07 7.41
C ASN A 74 -12.14 -2.60 7.26
N GLY A 75 -11.41 -3.14 6.28
CA GLY A 75 -10.07 -2.70 5.96
C GLY A 75 -10.03 -1.24 5.50
N ILE A 76 -8.90 -0.58 5.75
CA ILE A 76 -8.72 0.85 5.50
C ILE A 76 -7.64 1.04 4.43
N LEU A 77 -7.91 1.93 3.47
CA LEU A 77 -6.88 2.48 2.59
C LEU A 77 -6.73 3.96 2.89
N THR A 78 -5.50 4.40 3.16
CA THR A 78 -5.17 5.81 3.38
C THR A 78 -4.06 6.27 2.45
N THR A 79 -4.08 7.55 2.09
CA THR A 79 -3.10 8.18 1.19
C THR A 79 -3.03 9.67 1.46
N TYR A 80 -1.87 10.29 1.24
CA TYR A 80 -1.72 11.75 1.34
C TYR A 80 -2.49 12.50 0.25
N SER A 81 -2.82 11.85 -0.87
CA SER A 81 -3.40 12.52 -2.03
C SER A 81 -4.89 12.81 -1.86
N ALA A 82 -5.22 14.10 -1.70
CA ALA A 82 -6.60 14.57 -1.58
C ALA A 82 -7.25 14.98 -2.93
N LYS A 83 -6.61 14.65 -4.06
CA LYS A 83 -7.03 15.11 -5.39
C LYS A 83 -8.39 14.57 -5.79
N GLY A 84 -9.13 15.37 -6.57
CA GLY A 84 -10.48 15.02 -7.01
C GLY A 84 -10.54 13.72 -7.81
N VAL A 85 -9.57 13.50 -8.69
CA VAL A 85 -9.44 12.28 -9.50
C VAL A 85 -9.26 11.03 -8.63
N VAL A 86 -8.37 11.10 -7.63
CA VAL A 86 -8.10 9.99 -6.70
C VAL A 86 -9.34 9.66 -5.89
N LYS A 87 -10.01 10.65 -5.31
CA LYS A 87 -11.25 10.43 -4.55
C LYS A 87 -12.37 9.83 -5.39
N ARG A 88 -12.46 10.17 -6.68
CA ARG A 88 -13.44 9.56 -7.60
C ARG A 88 -13.08 8.10 -7.89
N ALA A 89 -11.80 7.81 -8.13
CA ALA A 89 -11.33 6.45 -8.37
C ALA A 89 -11.58 5.53 -7.16
N LEU A 90 -11.21 5.97 -5.95
CA LEU A 90 -11.48 5.25 -4.70
C LEU A 90 -12.99 4.98 -4.49
N ARG A 91 -13.86 5.96 -4.76
CA ARG A 91 -15.31 5.74 -4.66
C ARG A 91 -15.82 4.75 -5.71
N LYS A 92 -15.25 4.77 -6.91
CA LYS A 92 -15.68 3.89 -8.02
C LYS A 92 -15.44 2.41 -7.71
N VAL A 93 -14.40 2.10 -6.93
CA VAL A 93 -14.09 0.72 -6.50
C VAL A 93 -14.87 0.28 -5.25
N GLY A 94 -15.67 1.17 -4.65
CA GLY A 94 -16.54 0.85 -3.52
C GLY A 94 -16.09 1.43 -2.17
N LEU A 95 -14.95 2.11 -2.10
CA LEU A 95 -14.48 2.71 -0.85
C LEU A 95 -15.32 3.94 -0.44
N LYS A 96 -15.65 4.00 0.86
CA LYS A 96 -16.25 5.19 1.48
C LYS A 96 -15.16 6.21 1.82
N VAL A 97 -15.00 7.22 0.98
CA VAL A 97 -13.94 8.23 1.12
C VAL A 97 -14.35 9.36 2.07
N LYS A 98 -13.54 9.58 3.12
CA LYS A 98 -13.60 10.73 4.04
C LYS A 98 -12.35 11.61 3.88
N LYS A 99 -12.45 12.87 4.31
CA LYS A 99 -11.32 13.79 4.47
C LYS A 99 -10.91 13.82 5.93
#